data_AF-A0A353H7T1-F1
#
_entry.id   AF-A0A353H7T1-F1
#
_cell.length_a   1.000
_cell.length_b   1.000
_cell.length_c   1.000
_cell.angle_alpha   90.00
_cell.angle_beta   90.00
_cell.angle_gamma   90.00
#
_symmetry.space_group_name_H-M   'P 1'
#
loop_
_entity.id
_entity.type
_entity.pdbx_description
1 polymer ?
#
loop_
_entity_poly.entity_id
_entity_poly.type
_entity_poly.pdbx_seq_one_letter_code
_entity_poly.pdbx_strand_id
1 'polypeptide(L)'
;MADEKQAFDVEMSKDEVADVVKDINRFYSEVTIIKVNGECPYGHKEGEKYLTTGMNHAGICGGLWHQIQPSIIALQYEGGPVWAEKPGFFRGLCSEMGRVQVEVQRKKKDDTKTLRTEAKVRDMTGKGYPALDKYKVSLEILGVERHCMWAHREGQTFEIDPFNIGGVCGALYWQAYHFMEVLFGGGSFPWEVEEHIIHGACPDIYNQTIFRLIREER
;
A
#
# COMPACT_ATOMS: atom_id res chain seq x y z
N MET A 1 -4.72 43.61 -12.90
CA MET A 1 -3.90 42.39 -12.96
C MET A 1 -4.83 41.28 -12.51
N ALA A 2 -5.24 40.41 -13.43
CA ALA A 2 -6.05 39.26 -13.06
C ALA A 2 -5.17 38.34 -12.21
N ASP A 3 -5.72 37.92 -11.07
CA ASP A 3 -5.12 36.94 -10.18
C ASP A 3 -4.94 35.65 -10.99
N GLU A 4 -3.73 35.40 -11.49
CA GLU A 4 -3.36 34.14 -12.11
C GLU A 4 -3.40 33.10 -11.01
N LYS A 5 -4.58 32.50 -10.80
CA LYS A 5 -4.72 31.29 -9.98
C LYS A 5 -3.63 30.32 -10.45
N GLN A 6 -2.62 30.11 -9.62
CA GLN A 6 -1.58 29.13 -9.93
C GLN A 6 -2.28 27.80 -10.19
N ALA A 7 -1.85 27.05 -11.20
CA ALA A 7 -2.48 25.80 -11.61
C ALA A 7 -2.59 24.73 -10.49
N PHE A 8 -1.95 24.98 -9.33
CA PHE A 8 -1.91 24.14 -8.15
C PHE A 8 -2.70 24.70 -6.95
N ASP A 9 -3.26 25.90 -7.05
CA ASP A 9 -4.20 26.48 -6.06
C ASP A 9 -5.65 26.08 -6.39
N VAL A 10 -5.88 24.77 -6.49
CA VAL A 10 -7.24 24.23 -6.57
C VAL A 10 -7.75 24.08 -5.14
N GLU A 11 -8.33 25.14 -4.59
CA GLU A 11 -9.13 25.02 -3.37
C GLU A 11 -10.40 24.22 -3.68
N MET A 12 -10.42 22.94 -3.28
CA MET A 12 -11.65 22.17 -3.27
C MET A 12 -12.55 22.66 -2.13
N SER A 13 -13.81 22.94 -2.45
CA SER A 13 -14.82 23.19 -1.43
C SER A 13 -15.01 21.95 -0.53
N LYS A 14 -15.52 22.16 0.69
CA LYS A 14 -15.83 21.06 1.61
C LYS A 14 -16.81 20.05 1.01
N ASP A 15 -17.73 20.52 0.17
CA ASP A 15 -18.73 19.68 -0.48
C ASP A 15 -18.11 18.83 -1.59
N GLU A 16 -17.20 19.39 -2.40
CA GLU A 16 -16.45 18.64 -3.42
C GLU A 16 -15.55 17.57 -2.78
N VAL A 17 -14.86 17.89 -1.68
CA VAL A 17 -14.09 16.90 -0.92
C VAL A 17 -15.01 15.80 -0.39
N ALA A 18 -16.17 16.15 0.15
CA ALA A 18 -17.12 15.16 0.66
C ALA A 18 -17.63 14.23 -0.45
N ASP A 19 -17.90 14.75 -1.65
CA ASP A 19 -18.38 13.96 -2.78
C ASP A 19 -17.30 13.06 -3.36
N VAL A 20 -16.06 13.55 -3.51
CA VAL A 20 -14.91 12.72 -3.89
C VAL A 20 -14.69 11.59 -2.89
N VAL A 21 -14.76 11.88 -1.59
CA VAL A 21 -14.64 10.85 -0.54
C VAL A 21 -15.78 9.84 -0.61
N LYS A 22 -17.02 10.26 -0.87
CA LYS A 22 -18.14 9.33 -1.05
C LYS A 22 -17.91 8.41 -2.25
N ASP A 23 -17.48 8.96 -3.39
CA ASP A 23 -17.32 8.19 -4.62
C ASP A 23 -16.13 7.23 -4.57
N ILE A 24 -14.98 7.67 -4.04
CA ILE A 24 -13.82 6.81 -3.82
C ILE A 24 -14.17 5.62 -2.92
N ASN A 25 -15.00 5.85 -1.90
CA ASN A 25 -15.39 4.80 -0.95
C ASN A 25 -16.50 3.89 -1.45
N ARG A 26 -17.21 4.18 -2.55
CA ARG A 26 -18.27 3.31 -3.10
C ARG A 26 -17.74 2.03 -3.73
N PHE A 27 -16.46 2.01 -4.10
CA PHE A 27 -15.86 0.89 -4.80
C PHE A 27 -14.80 0.21 -3.95
N TYR A 28 -14.79 -1.11 -3.99
CA TYR A 28 -13.77 -1.94 -3.37
C TYR A 28 -13.43 -3.11 -4.30
N SER A 29 -12.31 -3.76 -4.06
CA SER A 29 -11.87 -4.94 -4.79
C SER A 29 -11.91 -6.16 -3.87
N GLU A 30 -12.69 -7.17 -4.26
CA GLU A 30 -12.63 -8.49 -3.63
C GLU A 30 -11.45 -9.25 -4.23
N VAL A 31 -10.44 -9.53 -3.41
CA VAL A 31 -9.29 -10.35 -3.76
C VAL A 31 -9.51 -11.75 -3.22
N THR A 32 -9.55 -12.76 -4.10
CA THR A 32 -9.69 -14.17 -3.73
C THR A 32 -8.42 -14.91 -4.09
N ILE A 33 -7.82 -15.64 -3.14
CA ILE A 33 -6.73 -16.56 -3.44
C ILE A 33 -7.29 -17.80 -4.12
N ILE A 34 -6.94 -17.97 -5.39
CA ILE A 34 -7.43 -19.10 -6.21
C ILE A 34 -6.47 -20.28 -6.22
N LYS A 35 -5.18 -20.04 -5.97
CA LYS A 35 -4.17 -21.10 -6.01
C LYS A 35 -2.96 -20.76 -5.14
N VAL A 36 -2.44 -21.77 -4.43
CA VAL A 36 -1.16 -21.71 -3.73
C VAL A 36 -0.26 -22.87 -4.19
N ASN A 37 0.80 -22.56 -4.93
CA ASN A 37 1.78 -23.52 -5.41
C ASN A 37 2.81 -23.79 -4.30
N GLY A 38 2.71 -24.96 -3.66
CA GLY A 38 3.60 -25.35 -2.56
C GLY A 38 3.24 -24.66 -1.26
N GLU A 39 4.24 -24.26 -0.48
CA GLU A 39 4.05 -23.55 0.79
C GLU A 39 4.26 -22.04 0.61
N CYS A 40 3.30 -21.25 1.11
CA CYS A 40 3.41 -19.80 1.21
C CYS A 40 4.05 -19.43 2.55
N PRO A 41 5.23 -18.78 2.61
CA PRO A 41 5.89 -18.40 3.86
C PRO A 41 5.04 -17.48 4.74
N TYR A 42 4.26 -16.60 4.12
CA TYR A 42 3.32 -15.75 4.85
C TYR A 42 2.15 -16.55 5.42
N GLY A 43 1.81 -17.70 4.83
CA GLY A 43 0.73 -18.59 5.27
C GLY A 43 -0.63 -18.29 4.63
N HIS A 44 -0.62 -17.84 3.38
CA HIS A 44 -1.84 -17.71 2.56
C HIS A 44 -2.41 -19.07 2.17
N LYS A 45 -3.74 -19.17 2.04
CA LYS A 45 -4.47 -20.40 1.72
C LYS A 45 -5.48 -20.18 0.60
N GLU A 46 -5.74 -21.23 -0.18
CA GLU A 46 -6.77 -21.21 -1.22
C GLU A 46 -8.17 -20.95 -0.62
N GLY A 47 -8.95 -20.11 -1.29
CA GLY A 47 -10.28 -19.69 -0.84
C GLY A 47 -10.29 -18.51 0.13
N GLU A 48 -9.13 -18.03 0.62
CA GLU A 48 -9.07 -16.80 1.40
C GLU A 48 -9.56 -15.60 0.58
N LYS A 49 -10.33 -14.73 1.24
CA LYS A 49 -10.92 -13.53 0.64
C LYS A 49 -10.55 -12.28 1.42
N TYR A 50 -10.26 -11.23 0.69
CA TYR A 50 -9.89 -9.93 1.25
C TYR A 50 -10.68 -8.82 0.57
N LEU A 51 -11.14 -7.86 1.36
CA LEU A 51 -11.82 -6.68 0.87
C LEU A 51 -10.80 -5.54 0.84
N THR A 52 -10.41 -5.09 -0.34
CA THR A 52 -9.33 -4.12 -0.51
C THR A 52 -9.81 -2.85 -1.20
N THR A 53 -9.08 -1.76 -1.02
CA THR A 53 -9.19 -0.51 -1.79
C THR A 53 -7.78 -0.04 -2.08
N GLY A 54 -7.56 0.98 -2.92
CA GLY A 54 -6.20 1.52 -3.13
C GLY A 54 -5.44 1.90 -1.85
N MET A 55 -6.15 2.12 -0.74
CA MET A 55 -5.59 2.43 0.58
C MET A 55 -5.72 1.29 1.60
N ASN A 56 -6.68 0.37 1.46
CA ASN A 56 -6.89 -0.75 2.38
C ASN A 56 -6.34 -2.05 1.81
N HIS A 57 -5.30 -2.59 2.43
CA HIS A 57 -4.66 -3.84 2.03
C HIS A 57 -5.24 -5.09 2.71
N ALA A 58 -6.12 -4.92 3.71
CA ALA A 58 -6.83 -6.02 4.39
C ALA A 58 -5.97 -7.15 4.98
N GLY A 59 -4.71 -6.86 5.32
CA GLY A 59 -3.79 -7.85 5.88
C GLY A 59 -3.26 -8.88 4.88
N ILE A 60 -3.43 -8.64 3.58
CA ILE A 60 -2.70 -9.38 2.54
C ILE A 60 -1.19 -9.16 2.73
N CYS A 61 -0.39 -10.17 2.40
CA CYS A 61 1.07 -10.06 2.33
C CYS A 61 1.51 -8.83 1.50
N GLY A 62 2.51 -8.11 2.01
CA GLY A 62 3.12 -6.93 1.40
C GLY A 62 3.55 -7.12 -0.05
N GLY A 63 4.29 -8.18 -0.37
CA GLY A 63 4.77 -8.46 -1.72
C GLY A 63 3.63 -8.78 -2.69
N LEU A 64 2.58 -9.47 -2.22
CA LEU A 64 1.37 -9.69 -3.03
C LEU A 64 0.62 -8.36 -3.23
N TRP A 65 0.45 -7.57 -2.18
CA TRP A 65 -0.18 -6.25 -2.25
C TRP A 65 0.54 -5.35 -3.25
N HIS A 66 1.87 -5.27 -3.17
CA HIS A 66 2.68 -4.43 -4.05
C HIS A 66 2.46 -4.76 -5.54
N GLN A 67 2.33 -6.04 -5.88
CA GLN A 67 2.08 -6.49 -7.26
C GLN A 67 0.67 -6.16 -7.77
N ILE A 68 -0.35 -6.25 -6.92
CA ILE A 68 -1.75 -6.11 -7.35
C ILE A 68 -2.30 -4.69 -7.18
N GLN A 69 -1.68 -3.87 -6.31
CA GLN A 69 -2.18 -2.54 -5.95
C GLN A 69 -2.35 -1.59 -7.15
N PRO A 70 -1.43 -1.51 -8.13
CA PRO A 70 -1.60 -0.61 -9.27
C PRO A 70 -2.87 -0.94 -10.07
N SER A 71 -3.12 -2.24 -10.28
CA SER A 71 -4.33 -2.72 -10.95
C SER A 71 -5.58 -2.50 -10.10
N ILE A 72 -5.52 -2.64 -8.78
CA ILE A 72 -6.63 -2.31 -7.86
C ILE A 72 -6.99 -0.82 -7.96
N ILE A 73 -5.99 0.08 -7.99
CA ILE A 73 -6.23 1.52 -8.16
C ILE A 73 -6.87 1.78 -9.53
N ALA A 74 -6.34 1.18 -10.60
CA ALA A 74 -6.94 1.33 -11.93
C ALA A 74 -8.41 0.88 -11.95
N LEU A 75 -8.71 -0.29 -11.36
CA LEU A 75 -10.08 -0.79 -11.24
C LEU A 75 -10.99 0.15 -10.43
N GLN A 76 -10.48 0.82 -9.41
CA GLN A 76 -11.26 1.74 -8.58
C GLN A 76 -11.86 2.87 -9.42
N TYR A 77 -11.10 3.38 -10.37
CA TYR A 77 -11.48 4.43 -11.33
C TYR A 77 -12.01 3.90 -12.67
N GLU A 78 -12.54 2.67 -12.69
CA GLU A 78 -13.14 2.04 -13.89
C GLU A 78 -12.16 1.72 -15.02
N GLY A 79 -10.87 1.98 -14.81
CA GLY A 79 -9.81 1.46 -15.64
C GLY A 79 -9.61 -0.05 -15.41
N GLY A 80 -8.60 -0.59 -16.06
CA GLY A 80 -8.17 -1.97 -15.86
C GLY A 80 -7.10 -2.39 -16.87
N PRO A 81 -6.46 -3.54 -16.64
CA PRO A 81 -5.53 -4.09 -17.61
C PRO A 81 -6.23 -4.34 -18.95
N VAL A 82 -5.58 -3.96 -20.06
CA VAL A 82 -6.17 -4.10 -21.41
C VAL A 82 -6.41 -5.56 -21.83
N TRP A 83 -5.77 -6.50 -21.14
CA TRP A 83 -5.91 -7.95 -21.34
C TRP A 83 -6.88 -8.61 -20.32
N ALA A 84 -7.60 -7.82 -19.51
CA ALA A 84 -8.59 -8.36 -18.59
C ALA A 84 -9.71 -9.09 -19.35
N GLU A 85 -10.12 -10.26 -18.85
CA GLU A 85 -11.21 -11.05 -19.46
C GLU A 85 -12.55 -10.27 -19.49
N LYS A 86 -12.76 -9.39 -18.50
CA LYS A 86 -13.97 -8.57 -18.37
C LYS A 86 -13.66 -7.27 -17.60
N PRO A 87 -14.46 -6.21 -17.77
CA PRO A 87 -14.32 -4.98 -16.99
C PRO A 87 -14.37 -5.23 -15.49
N GLY A 88 -13.55 -4.51 -14.71
CA GLY A 88 -13.55 -4.66 -13.25
C GLY A 88 -12.95 -5.97 -12.75
N PHE A 89 -12.11 -6.65 -13.54
CA PHE A 89 -11.52 -7.94 -13.18
C PHE A 89 -10.06 -8.05 -13.62
N PHE A 90 -9.22 -8.73 -12.84
CA PHE A 90 -7.94 -9.24 -13.32
C PHE A 90 -7.46 -10.42 -12.48
N ARG A 91 -6.49 -11.17 -13.01
CA ARG A 91 -5.70 -12.16 -12.26
C ARG A 91 -4.33 -11.61 -11.92
N GLY A 92 -3.90 -11.80 -10.69
CA GLY A 92 -2.61 -11.35 -10.16
C GLY A 92 -1.77 -12.51 -9.65
N LEU A 93 -0.46 -12.28 -9.56
CA LEU A 93 0.53 -13.21 -9.05
C LEU A 93 1.35 -12.51 -7.96
N CYS A 94 1.77 -13.22 -6.92
CA CYS A 94 2.73 -12.66 -5.96
C CYS A 94 4.16 -12.59 -6.53
N SER A 95 4.99 -11.73 -5.93
CA SER A 95 6.40 -11.54 -6.27
C SER A 95 7.27 -12.78 -6.08
N GLU A 96 6.83 -13.72 -5.23
CA GLU A 96 7.54 -14.97 -4.93
C GLU A 96 7.31 -16.03 -6.02
N MET A 97 7.68 -15.73 -7.27
CA MET A 97 7.53 -16.62 -8.44
C MET A 97 6.07 -17.04 -8.72
N GLY A 98 5.09 -16.22 -8.37
CA GLY A 98 3.68 -16.54 -8.56
C GLY A 98 3.21 -17.76 -7.74
N ARG A 99 3.84 -18.01 -6.59
CA ARG A 99 3.40 -19.02 -5.61
C ARG A 99 1.94 -18.85 -5.24
N VAL A 100 1.50 -17.61 -5.01
CA VAL A 100 0.10 -17.26 -4.73
C VAL A 100 -0.49 -16.61 -5.97
N GLN A 101 -1.63 -17.12 -6.41
CA GLN A 101 -2.41 -16.58 -7.52
C GLN A 101 -3.75 -16.07 -6.98
N VAL A 102 -4.15 -14.90 -7.46
CA VAL A 102 -5.37 -14.24 -7.01
C VAL A 102 -6.26 -13.85 -8.17
N GLU A 103 -7.56 -13.89 -7.92
CA GLU A 103 -8.56 -13.20 -8.73
C GLU A 103 -9.02 -11.94 -8.00
N VAL A 104 -9.06 -10.84 -8.72
CA VAL A 104 -9.50 -9.55 -8.20
C VAL A 104 -10.71 -9.09 -8.97
N GLN A 105 -11.77 -8.76 -8.25
CA GLN A 105 -13.03 -8.30 -8.83
C GLN A 105 -13.47 -7.00 -8.14
N ARG A 106 -13.61 -5.92 -8.92
CA ARG A 106 -14.23 -4.67 -8.47
C ARG A 106 -15.69 -4.93 -8.10
N LYS A 107 -16.10 -4.38 -6.96
CA LYS A 107 -17.46 -4.39 -6.44
C LYS A 107 -17.86 -2.97 -6.08
N LYS A 108 -19.17 -2.71 -6.14
CA LYS A 108 -19.79 -1.50 -5.64
C LYS A 108 -20.52 -1.85 -4.35
N LYS A 109 -20.47 -0.95 -3.38
CA LYS A 109 -21.29 -1.01 -2.18
C LYS A 109 -22.22 0.19 -2.09
N ASP A 110 -23.28 0.03 -1.31
CA ASP A 110 -24.33 1.03 -1.16
C ASP A 110 -23.98 2.10 -0.12
N ASP A 111 -23.06 1.79 0.80
CA ASP A 111 -22.57 2.73 1.80
C ASP A 111 -21.29 3.45 1.38
N THR A 112 -21.01 4.56 2.05
CA THR A 112 -19.83 5.42 1.81
C THR A 112 -18.79 5.31 2.92
N LYS A 113 -18.89 4.31 3.81
CA LYS A 113 -17.96 4.16 4.93
C LYS A 113 -16.57 3.83 4.40
N THR A 114 -15.52 4.41 4.96
CA THR A 114 -14.17 4.00 4.56
C THR A 114 -13.93 2.56 4.99
N LEU A 115 -13.51 1.72 4.04
CA LEU A 115 -13.14 0.35 4.33
C LEU A 115 -11.75 0.37 4.98
N ARG A 116 -11.70 0.10 6.29
CA ARG A 116 -10.47 -0.04 7.06
C ARG A 116 -10.49 -1.39 7.75
N THR A 117 -9.48 -2.19 7.47
CA THR A 117 -9.33 -3.51 8.06
C THR A 117 -8.04 -3.53 8.85
N GLU A 118 -8.12 -3.99 10.10
CA GLU A 118 -6.93 -4.22 10.91
C GLU A 118 -6.11 -5.36 10.31
N ALA A 119 -4.84 -5.08 10.02
CA ALA A 119 -3.91 -6.08 9.51
C ALA A 119 -3.14 -6.71 10.66
N LYS A 120 -3.18 -8.04 10.73
CA LYS A 120 -2.39 -8.79 11.70
C LYS A 120 -0.98 -8.98 11.16
N VAL A 121 0.00 -8.48 11.90
CA VAL A 121 1.42 -8.75 11.64
C VAL A 121 1.70 -10.23 11.90
N ARG A 122 2.46 -10.86 11.02
CA ARG A 122 2.93 -12.24 11.15
C ARG A 122 4.43 -12.23 11.36
N ASP A 123 4.93 -13.03 12.30
CA ASP A 123 6.37 -13.22 12.43
C ASP A 123 6.91 -13.89 11.15
N MET A 124 7.89 -13.24 10.52
CA MET A 124 8.54 -13.69 9.30
C MET A 124 9.98 -14.15 9.52
N THR A 125 10.47 -14.10 10.76
CA THR A 125 11.80 -14.60 11.10
C THR A 125 11.86 -16.13 10.98
N GLY A 126 13.02 -16.65 10.56
CA GLY A 126 13.27 -18.08 10.33
C GLY A 126 12.59 -18.66 9.09
N LYS A 127 11.93 -17.84 8.26
CA LYS A 127 11.14 -18.31 7.11
C LYS A 127 11.87 -18.26 5.76
N GLY A 128 13.21 -18.23 5.80
CA GLY A 128 14.04 -18.25 4.60
C GLY A 128 14.33 -16.88 4.01
N TYR A 129 14.20 -15.81 4.79
CA TYR A 129 14.53 -14.43 4.41
C TYR A 129 15.61 -13.88 5.36
N PRO A 130 16.91 -14.15 5.11
CA PRO A 130 17.99 -13.84 6.06
C PRO A 130 18.07 -12.37 6.48
N ALA A 131 17.69 -11.45 5.57
CA ALA A 131 17.65 -10.03 5.87
C ALA A 131 16.60 -9.69 6.94
N LEU A 132 15.46 -10.39 6.96
CA LEU A 132 14.41 -10.22 7.98
C LEU A 132 14.79 -10.84 9.32
N ASP A 133 15.61 -11.89 9.30
CA ASP A 133 16.12 -12.53 10.51
C ASP A 133 17.10 -11.62 11.25
N LYS A 134 17.90 -10.85 10.50
CA LYS A 134 18.94 -9.99 11.05
C LYS A 134 18.48 -8.55 11.29
N TYR A 135 17.61 -8.02 10.43
CA TYR A 135 17.24 -6.61 10.44
C TYR A 135 15.73 -6.42 10.56
N LYS A 136 15.35 -5.26 11.09
CA LYS A 136 13.99 -4.73 11.05
C LYS A 136 14.00 -3.36 10.37
N VAL A 137 12.89 -3.00 9.72
CA VAL A 137 12.69 -1.67 9.14
C VAL A 137 11.49 -1.00 9.80
N SER A 138 11.70 0.22 10.28
CA SER A 138 10.65 1.06 10.86
C SER A 138 10.35 2.22 9.92
N LEU A 139 9.06 2.48 9.68
CA LEU A 139 8.58 3.68 8.99
C LEU A 139 8.11 4.70 10.02
N GLU A 140 8.72 5.88 10.02
CA GLU A 140 8.33 7.01 10.87
C GLU A 140 7.76 8.15 10.03
N ILE A 141 6.62 8.69 10.44
CA ILE A 141 5.99 9.87 9.82
C ILE A 141 6.65 11.13 10.37
N LEU A 142 7.31 11.89 9.50
CA LEU A 142 8.03 13.12 9.85
C LEU A 142 7.14 14.37 9.75
N GLY A 143 6.08 14.33 8.95
CA GLY A 143 5.21 15.48 8.79
C GLY A 143 4.03 15.21 7.86
N VAL A 144 2.96 15.97 8.06
CA VAL A 144 1.75 15.98 7.23
C VAL A 144 1.39 17.43 6.98
N GLU A 145 1.52 17.89 5.73
CA GLU A 145 1.31 19.30 5.39
C GLU A 145 -0.15 19.73 5.53
N ARG A 146 -1.07 18.88 5.05
CA ARG A 146 -2.53 19.10 5.11
C ARG A 146 -3.21 18.01 5.91
N HIS A 147 -3.79 17.01 5.23
CA HIS A 147 -4.59 15.98 5.86
C HIS A 147 -4.34 14.60 5.26
N CYS A 148 -3.80 13.66 6.04
CA CYS A 148 -3.73 12.28 5.60
C CYS A 148 -5.12 11.62 5.66
N MET A 149 -5.63 11.15 4.51
CA MET A 149 -6.92 10.45 4.40
C MET A 149 -6.99 9.14 5.21
N TRP A 150 -5.83 8.55 5.52
CA TRP A 150 -5.73 7.38 6.40
C TRP A 150 -5.55 7.74 7.89
N ALA A 151 -5.47 9.04 8.20
CA ALA A 151 -5.23 9.61 9.52
C ALA A 151 -3.85 9.29 10.12
N HIS A 152 -2.82 9.17 9.29
CA HIS A 152 -1.44 9.18 9.79
C HIS A 152 -1.11 10.54 10.40
N ARG A 153 -0.22 10.56 11.41
CA ARG A 153 0.19 11.73 12.18
C ARG A 153 1.71 11.72 12.36
N GLU A 154 2.29 12.91 12.45
CA GLU A 154 3.70 13.10 12.78
C GLU A 154 4.07 12.38 14.09
N GLY A 155 5.25 11.77 14.11
CA GLY A 155 5.75 10.97 15.23
C GLY A 155 5.18 9.55 15.32
N GLN A 156 4.29 9.14 14.42
CA GLN A 156 3.88 7.74 14.35
C GLN A 156 4.98 6.88 13.72
N THR A 157 5.24 5.73 14.35
CA THR A 157 6.21 4.74 13.87
C THR A 157 5.56 3.38 13.72
N PHE A 158 5.87 2.70 12.62
CA PHE A 158 5.34 1.37 12.28
C PHE A 158 6.48 0.45 11.86
N GLU A 159 6.56 -0.75 12.42
CA GLU A 159 7.41 -1.79 11.85
C GLU A 159 6.75 -2.32 10.57
N ILE A 160 7.50 -2.32 9.47
CA ILE A 160 7.07 -2.82 8.18
C ILE A 160 8.16 -3.72 7.58
N ASP A 161 7.74 -4.68 6.77
CA ASP A 161 8.64 -5.55 6.01
C ASP A 161 7.99 -5.95 4.67
N PRO A 162 8.69 -6.68 3.76
CA PRO A 162 8.14 -7.07 2.46
C PRO A 162 6.87 -7.94 2.54
N PHE A 163 6.53 -8.47 3.72
CA PHE A 163 5.35 -9.30 3.96
C PHE A 163 4.34 -8.60 4.87
N ASN A 164 4.79 -7.83 5.85
CA ASN A 164 3.96 -7.11 6.80
C ASN A 164 3.86 -5.64 6.42
N ILE A 165 2.67 -5.26 5.98
CA ILE A 165 2.31 -3.87 5.71
C ILE A 165 2.18 -3.08 7.03
N GLY A 166 1.97 -3.75 8.16
CA GLY A 166 1.88 -3.10 9.46
C GLY A 166 0.67 -2.17 9.57
N GLY A 167 0.84 -1.06 10.27
CA GLY A 167 -0.20 -0.06 10.51
C GLY A 167 -0.35 1.01 9.42
N VAL A 168 0.43 0.93 8.33
CA VAL A 168 0.40 1.94 7.27
C VAL A 168 -0.67 1.64 6.21
N CYS A 169 -1.14 2.68 5.53
CA CYS A 169 -2.06 2.47 4.41
C CYS A 169 -1.36 1.81 3.21
N GLY A 170 -2.14 1.14 2.38
CA GLY A 170 -1.65 0.42 1.20
C GLY A 170 -0.96 1.31 0.17
N ALA A 171 -1.34 2.59 0.07
CA ALA A 171 -0.70 3.55 -0.85
C ALA A 171 0.68 4.00 -0.35
N LEU A 172 0.79 4.32 0.95
CA LEU A 172 2.06 4.68 1.57
C LEU A 172 3.03 3.49 1.55
N TYR A 173 2.54 2.29 1.88
CA TYR A 173 3.32 1.06 1.82
C TYR A 173 3.83 0.78 0.41
N TRP A 174 2.99 0.93 -0.62
CA TRP A 174 3.40 0.70 -2.00
C TRP A 174 4.59 1.57 -2.40
N GLN A 175 4.58 2.84 -1.98
CA GLN A 175 5.69 3.77 -2.20
C GLN A 175 6.95 3.40 -1.38
N ALA A 176 6.77 2.98 -0.13
CA ALA A 176 7.86 2.58 0.75
C ALA A 176 8.50 1.23 0.35
N TYR A 177 7.76 0.37 -0.36
CA TYR A 177 8.17 -1.01 -0.66
C TYR A 177 9.57 -1.08 -1.30
N HIS A 178 9.81 -0.30 -2.35
CA HIS A 178 11.09 -0.31 -3.05
C HIS A 178 12.26 0.20 -2.20
N PHE A 179 12.02 1.20 -1.36
CA PHE A 179 13.04 1.75 -0.47
C PHE A 179 13.42 0.76 0.63
N MET A 180 12.43 0.04 1.13
CA MET A 180 12.62 -1.03 2.11
C MET A 180 13.44 -2.20 1.54
N GLU A 181 13.21 -2.60 0.29
CA GLU A 181 14.04 -3.62 -0.39
C GLU A 181 15.50 -3.16 -0.52
N VAL A 182 15.74 -1.88 -0.84
CA VAL A 182 17.10 -1.30 -0.86
C VAL A 182 17.76 -1.39 0.52
N LEU A 183 17.03 -1.05 1.58
CA LEU A 183 17.53 -1.16 2.96
C LEU A 183 17.85 -2.61 3.35
N PHE A 184 16.94 -3.57 3.08
CA PHE A 184 17.20 -4.98 3.36
C PHE A 184 18.38 -5.53 2.55
N GLY A 185 18.60 -5.03 1.33
CA GLY A 185 19.78 -5.32 0.52
C GLY A 185 21.08 -4.68 1.01
N GLY A 186 21.02 -3.78 2.00
CA GLY A 186 22.19 -3.03 2.48
C GLY A 186 22.64 -1.88 1.58
N GLY A 187 21.77 -1.45 0.67
CA GLY A 187 22.00 -0.26 -0.13
C GLY A 187 21.61 1.03 0.60
N SER A 188 22.03 2.14 -0.01
CA SER A 188 21.62 3.51 0.32
C SER A 188 21.49 4.31 -0.99
N PHE A 189 20.76 5.42 -0.95
CA PHE A 189 20.72 6.34 -2.08
C PHE A 189 21.83 7.40 -1.96
N PRO A 190 22.38 7.90 -3.08
CA PRO A 190 23.49 8.89 -3.06
C PRO A 190 23.16 10.23 -2.39
N TRP A 191 21.88 10.56 -2.23
CA TRP A 191 21.41 11.80 -1.62
C TRP A 191 21.02 11.64 -0.14
N GLU A 192 21.05 10.42 0.39
CA GLU A 192 20.81 10.20 1.83
C GLU A 192 22.08 10.53 2.61
N VAL A 193 21.91 11.34 3.67
CA VAL A 193 23.03 11.77 4.52
C VAL A 193 23.43 10.68 5.51
N GLU A 194 22.44 9.93 5.99
CA GLU A 194 22.62 8.92 7.03
C GLU A 194 22.52 7.52 6.43
N GLU A 195 23.46 6.64 6.81
CA GLU A 195 23.36 5.23 6.46
C GLU A 195 22.11 4.61 7.10
N HIS A 196 21.52 3.62 6.41
CA HIS A 196 20.37 2.85 6.91
C HIS A 196 19.08 3.66 7.06
N ILE A 197 19.07 4.90 6.56
CA ILE A 197 17.88 5.76 6.50
C ILE A 197 17.55 6.05 5.03
N ILE A 198 16.26 6.05 4.71
CA ILE A 198 15.76 6.55 3.42
C ILE A 198 14.55 7.44 3.68
N HIS A 199 14.54 8.64 3.11
CA HIS A 199 13.42 9.56 3.14
C HIS A 199 12.50 9.34 1.94
N GLY A 200 11.20 9.48 2.18
CA GLY A 200 10.17 9.28 1.17
C GLY A 200 8.96 10.18 1.38
N ALA A 201 8.10 10.22 0.38
CA ALA A 201 6.90 11.04 0.35
C ALA A 201 5.73 10.16 -0.10
N CYS A 202 4.57 10.29 0.55
CA CYS A 202 3.32 9.67 0.11
C CYS A 202 2.98 10.10 -1.33
N PRO A 203 2.39 9.21 -2.17
CA PRO A 203 2.00 9.56 -3.53
C PRO A 203 0.85 10.59 -3.62
N ASP A 204 0.21 10.93 -2.50
CA ASP A 204 -0.75 12.04 -2.42
C ASP A 204 -0.01 13.38 -2.33
N ILE A 205 0.27 13.96 -3.50
CA ILE A 205 0.98 15.24 -3.63
C ILE A 205 0.20 16.43 -3.08
N TYR A 206 -1.12 16.32 -2.94
CA TYR A 206 -1.94 17.41 -2.41
C TYR A 206 -1.92 17.40 -0.88
N ASN A 207 -2.03 16.22 -0.27
CA ASN A 207 -1.94 16.04 1.18
C ASN A 207 -0.59 15.44 1.62
N GLN A 208 0.50 16.07 1.18
CA GLN A 208 1.84 15.52 1.29
C GLN A 208 2.14 15.03 2.71
N THR A 209 2.46 13.73 2.80
CA THR A 209 2.95 13.08 4.02
C THR A 209 4.40 12.67 3.78
N ILE A 210 5.31 13.11 4.64
CA ILE A 210 6.74 12.79 4.57
C ILE A 210 7.06 11.73 5.61
N PHE A 211 7.88 10.77 5.23
CA PHE A 211 8.30 9.68 6.12
C PHE A 211 9.79 9.39 5.95
N ARG A 212 10.35 8.70 6.93
CA ARG A 212 11.64 8.02 6.80
C ARG A 212 11.50 6.54 7.11
N LEU A 213 12.28 5.72 6.42
CA LEU A 213 12.53 4.34 6.75
C LEU A 213 13.85 4.26 7.49
N ILE A 214 13.90 3.46 8.55
CA ILE A 214 15.10 3.24 9.37
C ILE A 214 15.32 1.74 9.46
N ARG A 215 16.50 1.27 9.06
CA ARG A 215 16.92 -0.13 9.23
C ARG A 215 17.79 -0.28 10.48
N GLU A 216 17.40 -1.21 11.34
CA GLU A 216 18.12 -1.55 12.57
C GLU A 216 18.40 -3.06 12.61
N GLU A 217 19.47 -3.47 13.30
CA GLU A 217 19.67 -4.88 13.66
C GLU A 217 18.62 -5.31 14.72
N ARG A 218 18.18 -6.57 14.66
CA ARG A 218 17.24 -7.17 15.62
C ARG A 218 17.93 -7.64 16.88
#